data_AF-A0A562R3R2-F1
#
_entry.id   AF-A0A562R3R2-F1
#
_cell.length_a   1.000
_cell.length_b   1.000
_cell.length_c   1.000
_cell.angle_alpha   90.00
_cell.angle_beta   90.00
_cell.angle_gamma   90.00
#
_symmetry.space_group_name_H-M   'P 1'
#
loop_
_entity.id
_entity.type
_entity.pdbx_description
1 polymer ?
#
loop_
_entity_poly.entity_id
_entity_poly.type
_entity_poly.pdbx_seq_one_letter_code
_entity_poly.pdbx_strand_id
1 'polypeptide(L)' 'MRRRSEPHTFEQRLDAQRRRLEHELASLPVGVQRESVAARIEQLHAAAEMFEFLKLRDASAPR' A
#
# COMPACT_ATOMS: atom_id res chain seq x y z
N MET A 1 -10.93 -25.50 -17.40
CA MET A 1 -10.89 -24.04 -17.64
C MET A 1 -10.17 -23.38 -16.47
N ARG A 2 -8.93 -22.90 -16.62
CA ARG A 2 -8.16 -22.28 -15.52
C ARG A 2 -8.80 -20.93 -15.18
N ARG A 3 -9.39 -20.79 -13.98
CA ARG A 3 -9.78 -19.49 -13.42
C ARG A 3 -8.51 -18.67 -13.23
N ARG A 4 -8.26 -17.69 -14.09
CA ARG A 4 -7.27 -16.65 -13.79
C ARG A 4 -7.96 -15.72 -12.80
N SER A 5 -7.43 -15.67 -11.57
CA SER A 5 -7.79 -14.61 -10.63
C SER A 5 -7.62 -13.26 -11.33
N GLU A 6 -8.55 -12.34 -11.14
CA GLU A 6 -8.38 -10.98 -11.65
C GLU A 6 -7.04 -10.40 -11.17
N PRO A 7 -6.33 -9.63 -12.01
CA PRO A 7 -5.10 -8.99 -11.59
C PRO A 7 -5.38 -8.09 -10.38
N HIS A 8 -4.56 -8.21 -9.34
CA HIS A 8 -4.73 -7.41 -8.13
C HIS A 8 -4.76 -5.92 -8.49
N THR A 9 -5.74 -5.21 -7.93
CA THR A 9 -5.80 -3.75 -8.05
C THR A 9 -4.60 -3.10 -7.34
N PHE A 10 -4.32 -1.84 -7.65
CA PHE A 10 -3.26 -1.10 -6.98
C PHE A 10 -3.47 -1.06 -5.46
N GLU A 11 -4.70 -0.79 -5.01
CA GLU A 11 -5.11 -0.80 -3.60
C GLU A 11 -4.85 -2.16 -2.94
N GLN A 12 -5.25 -3.26 -3.60
CA GLN A 12 -5.03 -4.61 -3.07
C GLN A 12 -3.55 -4.94 -2.90
N ARG A 13 -2.69 -4.50 -3.83
CA ARG A 13 -1.23 -4.68 -3.72
C ARG A 13 -0.65 -3.85 -2.60
N LEU A 14 -1.11 -2.62 -2.45
CA LEU A 14 -0.68 -1.70 -1.40
C LEU A 14 -1.03 -2.25 -0.01
N ASP A 15 -2.27 -2.74 0.16
CA ASP A 15 -2.74 -3.36 1.40
C ASP A 15 -1.99 -4.65 1.74
N ALA A 16 -1.77 -5.51 0.75
CA ALA A 16 -1.02 -6.75 0.96
C ALA A 16 0.43 -6.46 1.40
N GLN A 17 1.07 -5.46 0.78
CA GLN A 17 2.41 -5.03 1.17
C GLN A 17 2.44 -4.40 2.56
N ARG A 18 1.46 -3.55 2.87
CA ARG A 18 1.32 -2.92 4.20
C ARG A 18 1.20 -3.97 5.30
N ARG A 19 0.26 -4.92 5.17
CA ARG A 19 0.06 -5.99 6.16
C ARG A 19 1.32 -6.83 6.38
N ARG A 20 2.06 -7.12 5.31
CA ARG A 20 3.33 -7.83 5.40
C ARG A 20 4.35 -7.05 6.22
N LEU A 21 4.50 -5.75 5.96
CA LEU A 21 5.43 -4.89 6.70
C LEU A 21 5.00 -4.67 8.15
N GLU A 22 3.70 -4.55 8.43
CA GLU A 22 3.16 -4.46 9.79
C GLU A 22 3.49 -5.73 10.60
N HIS A 23 3.34 -6.91 9.98
CA HIS A 23 3.73 -8.17 10.61
C HIS A 23 5.25 -8.24 10.85
N GLU A 24 6.06 -7.80 9.88
CA GLU A 24 7.52 -7.74 10.01
C GLU A 24 7.92 -6.79 11.16
N LEU A 25 7.32 -5.61 11.23
CA LEU A 25 7.55 -4.60 12.27
C LEU A 25 7.26 -5.16 13.67
N ALA A 26 6.20 -5.94 13.83
CA ALA A 26 5.83 -6.57 15.10
C ALA A 26 6.89 -7.57 15.58
N SER A 27 7.59 -8.22 14.66
CA SER A 27 8.66 -9.19 14.96
C SER A 27 10.05 -8.59 15.15
N LEU A 28 10.27 -7.34 14.71
CA LEU A 28 11.57 -6.70 14.75
C LEU A 28 11.89 -6.08 16.11
N PRO A 29 13.11 -6.28 16.65
CA PRO A 29 13.57 -5.57 17.83
C PRO A 29 13.73 -4.07 17.53
N VAL A 30 13.77 -3.26 18.59
CA VAL A 30 14.02 -1.81 18.45
C VAL A 30 15.37 -1.58 17.78
N GLY A 31 15.39 -0.71 16.77
CA GLY A 31 16.58 -0.33 16.04
C GLY A 31 16.28 0.12 14.61
N VAL A 32 17.35 0.40 13.86
CA VAL A 32 17.29 1.00 12.52
C VAL A 32 16.43 0.20 11.54
N GLN A 33 16.43 -1.13 11.64
CA GLN A 33 15.58 -1.98 10.78
C GLN A 33 14.09 -1.80 11.07
N ARG A 34 13.71 -1.66 12.34
CA ARG A 34 12.32 -1.40 12.73
C ARG A 34 11.89 -0.01 12.27
N GLU A 35 12.76 0.98 12.41
CA GLU A 35 12.51 2.35 11.95
C GLU A 35 12.35 2.43 10.43
N SER A 36 13.18 1.71 9.67
CA SER A 36 13.07 1.69 8.21
C SER A 36 11.78 1.03 7.72
N VAL A 37 11.35 -0.06 8.37
CA VAL A 37 10.06 -0.71 8.09
C VAL A 37 8.89 0.22 8.44
N ALA A 38 8.95 0.90 9.59
CA ALA A 38 7.95 1.89 9.97
C ALA A 38 7.85 3.03 8.94
N ALA A 39 8.98 3.61 8.54
CA ALA A 39 9.02 4.65 7.52
C ALA A 39 8.47 4.15 6.17
N ARG A 40 8.68 2.88 5.82
CA ARG A 40 8.13 2.29 4.61
C ARG A 40 6.61 2.12 4.67
N ILE A 41 6.05 1.84 5.86
CA ILE A 41 4.59 1.77 6.07
C ILE A 41 3.98 3.17 5.89
N GLU A 42 4.59 4.22 6.44
CA GLU A 42 4.15 5.61 6.26
C GLU A 42 4.13 6.02 4.78
N GLN A 43 5.17 5.65 4.02
CA GLN A 43 5.21 5.89 2.57
C GLN A 43 4.06 5.21 1.82
N LEU A 44 3.63 4.02 2.25
CA LEU A 44 2.48 3.34 1.66
C LEU A 44 1.17 4.08 1.97
N HIS A 45 1.01 4.64 3.17
CA HIS A 45 -0.18 5.44 3.49
C HIS A 45 -0.25 6.69 2.60
N ALA A 46 0.86 7.43 2.50
CA ALA A 46 0.93 8.59 1.62
C ALA A 46 0.61 8.23 0.15
N ALA A 47 1.10 7.07 -0.33
CA ALA A 47 0.78 6.61 -1.67
C ALA A 47 -0.71 6.25 -1.85
N ALA A 48 -1.38 5.68 -0.85
CA ALA A 48 -2.83 5.46 -0.85
C ALA A 48 -3.59 6.79 -0.92
N GLU A 49 -3.23 7.76 -0.07
CA GLU A 49 -3.88 9.08 -0.05
C GLU A 49 -3.71 9.81 -1.38
N MET A 50 -2.51 9.77 -1.96
CA MET A 50 -2.25 10.33 -3.30
C MET A 50 -3.09 9.65 -4.38
N PHE A 51 -3.22 8.33 -4.33
CA PHE A 51 -4.01 7.58 -5.30
C PHE A 51 -5.49 7.94 -5.22
N GLU A 52 -6.04 8.05 -4.01
CA GLU A 52 -7.42 8.48 -3.81
C GLU A 52 -7.65 9.92 -4.29
N PHE A 53 -6.72 10.83 -3.99
CA PHE A 53 -6.77 12.21 -4.50
C PHE A 53 -6.78 12.26 -6.05
N LEU A 54 -5.91 11.47 -6.70
CA LEU A 54 -5.83 11.41 -8.15
C LEU A 54 -7.09 10.78 -8.77
N LYS A 55 -7.61 9.68 -8.21
CA LYS A 55 -8.88 9.07 -8.61
C LYS A 55 -10.04 10.07 -8.56
N LEU A 56 -10.14 10.84 -7.47
CA LEU A 56 -11.20 11.84 -7.30
C LEU A 56 -11.11 12.95 -8.36
N ARG A 57 -9.88 13.38 -8.69
CA ARG A 57 -9.63 14.36 -9.76
C ARG A 57 -10.05 13.81 -11.13
N ASP A 58 -9.66 12.59 -11.46
CA ASP A 58 -10.01 11.95 -12.75
C ASP A 58 -11.53 11.78 -12.91
N ALA A 59 -12.27 11.57 -11.82
CA ALA A 59 -13.74 11.53 -11.85
C ALA A 59 -14.39 12.91 -12.10
N SER A 60 -13.68 14.00 -11.83
CA SER A 60 -14.18 15.38 -11.95
C SER A 60 -13.76 16.09 -13.24
N ALA A 61 -12.88 15.50 -14.04
CA ALA A 61 -12.41 16.07 -15.29
C ALA A 61 -13.46 15.88 -16.42
N PRO A 62 -13.93 16.95 -17.10
CA PRO A 62 -14.75 16.79 -18.30
C PRO A 62 -13.88 16.16 -19.41
N ARG A 63 -14.43 15.11 -20.05
CA ARG A 63 -13.83 14.45 -21.22
C ARG A 63 -13.83 15.35 -22.45
#